data_AF-A0A4Z0P0I1-F1
#
_entry.id   AF-A0A4Z0P0I1-F1
#
_cell.length_a   1.000
_cell.length_b   1.000
_cell.length_c   1.000
_cell.angle_alpha   90.00
_cell.angle_beta   90.00
_cell.angle_gamma   90.00
#
_symmetry.space_group_name_H-M   'P 1'
#
loop_
_entity.id
_entity.type
_entity.pdbx_description
1 polymer ?
#
loop_
_entity_poly.entity_id
_entity_poly.type
_entity_poly.pdbx_seq_one_letter_code
_entity_poly.pdbx_strand_id
1 'polypeptide(L)'
;MTVHIQFEAKKHALRQTQDGSVTISLNIHPDDVDPRLLMAPMGKVFQVVMVDPDDIAEAQDEAPEAADTLTQQAAIMCQGVRWMEFVNAKYRGHNFKDGADAMRQLCGVASRRDIKEGTKAGDTFKQLNRDLDAFLQHDVI
;
A
#
# COMPACT_ATOMS: atom_id res chain seq x y z
N MET A 1 -15.94 -24.99 2.13
CA MET A 1 -15.41 -23.90 2.97
C MET A 1 -13.99 -24.28 3.31
N THR A 2 -13.00 -23.59 2.74
CA THR A 2 -11.58 -23.90 2.99
C THR A 2 -11.19 -23.25 4.31
N VAL A 3 -10.67 -24.04 5.25
CA VAL A 3 -10.24 -23.54 6.56
C VAL A 3 -8.72 -23.48 6.57
N HIS A 4 -8.17 -22.28 6.67
CA HIS A 4 -6.72 -22.05 6.70
C HIS A 4 -6.16 -22.29 8.11
N ILE A 5 -4.93 -22.78 8.19
CA ILE A 5 -4.14 -22.82 9.43
C ILE A 5 -3.27 -21.56 9.43
N GLN A 6 -3.32 -20.77 10.50
CA GLN A 6 -2.53 -19.55 10.66
C GLN A 6 -1.74 -19.65 11.97
N PHE A 7 -0.46 -19.32 11.93
CA PHE A 7 0.44 -19.26 13.08
C PHE A 7 1.60 -18.32 12.76
N GLU A 8 2.18 -17.70 13.79
CA GLU A 8 3.44 -16.98 13.67
C GLU A 8 4.60 -17.92 13.99
N ALA A 9 5.70 -17.83 13.22
CA ALA A 9 6.85 -18.66 13.46
C ALA A 9 8.17 -17.95 13.21
N LYS A 10 9.17 -18.25 14.05
CA LYS A 10 10.54 -17.79 13.86
C LYS A 10 11.31 -18.81 13.02
N LYS A 11 11.99 -18.32 11.97
CA LYS A 11 12.94 -19.14 11.21
C LYS A 11 14.09 -19.56 12.11
N HIS A 12 14.17 -20.85 12.42
CA HIS A 12 15.20 -21.40 13.29
C HIS A 12 16.43 -21.86 12.49
N ALA A 13 16.21 -22.59 11.39
CA ALA A 13 17.28 -23.10 10.55
C ALA A 13 16.83 -23.27 9.10
N LEU A 14 17.79 -23.21 8.18
CA LEU A 14 17.62 -23.54 6.77
C LEU A 14 18.79 -24.40 6.34
N ARG A 15 18.52 -25.58 5.78
CA ARG A 15 19.54 -26.53 5.35
C ARG A 15 19.18 -27.13 4.00
N GLN A 16 20.17 -27.25 3.12
CA GLN A 16 20.08 -28.08 1.93
C GLN A 16 20.39 -29.55 2.27
N THR A 17 19.58 -30.45 1.79
CA THR A 17 19.75 -31.91 1.92
C THR A 17 20.56 -32.46 0.75
N GLN A 18 21.06 -33.69 0.88
CA GLN A 18 21.91 -34.33 -0.12
C GLN A 18 21.20 -34.56 -1.47
N ASP A 19 19.88 -34.72 -1.45
CA ASP A 19 19.03 -34.82 -2.64
C ASP A 19 18.75 -33.46 -3.32
N GLY A 20 19.32 -32.38 -2.78
CA GLY A 20 19.18 -31.02 -3.30
C GLY A 20 17.96 -30.26 -2.79
N SER A 21 17.07 -30.91 -2.02
CA SER A 21 15.91 -30.23 -1.43
C SER A 21 16.31 -29.30 -0.26
N VAL A 22 15.40 -28.41 0.14
CA VAL A 22 15.63 -27.43 1.21
C VAL A 22 14.70 -27.76 2.37
N THR A 23 15.28 -27.96 3.55
CA THR A 23 14.54 -28.11 4.80
C THR A 23 14.56 -26.80 5.57
N ILE A 24 13.39 -26.33 5.98
CA ILE A 24 13.22 -25.16 6.85
C ILE A 24 12.73 -25.66 8.21
N SER A 25 13.39 -25.24 9.29
CA SER A 25 12.93 -25.47 10.66
C SER A 25 12.35 -24.17 11.21
N LEU A 26 11.10 -24.24 11.69
CA LEU A 26 10.34 -23.12 12.21
C LEU A 26 9.99 -23.37 13.69
N ASN A 27 10.16 -22.35 14.52
CA ASN A 27 9.73 -22.39 15.92
C ASN A 27 8.41 -21.62 16.04
N ILE A 28 7.36 -22.32 16.46
CA ILE A 28 6.03 -21.76 16.72
C ILE A 28 5.88 -21.61 18.24
N HIS A 29 5.32 -20.48 18.70
CA HIS A 29 5.01 -20.31 20.12
C HIS A 29 3.93 -21.33 20.54
N PRO A 30 4.02 -22.00 21.70
CA PRO A 30 3.08 -23.05 22.09
C PRO A 30 1.60 -22.60 22.07
N ASP A 31 1.33 -21.33 22.36
CA ASP A 31 -0.03 -20.78 22.33
C ASP A 31 -0.59 -20.55 20.92
N ASP A 32 0.28 -20.48 19.90
CA ASP A 32 -0.09 -20.25 18.49
C ASP A 32 -0.12 -21.54 17.66
N VAL A 33 0.17 -22.70 18.27
CA VAL A 33 0.18 -23.98 17.55
C VAL A 33 -1.25 -24.46 17.31
N ASP A 34 -1.67 -24.46 16.05
CA ASP A 34 -2.95 -25.03 15.65
C ASP A 34 -2.97 -26.57 15.86
N PRO A 35 -3.94 -27.13 16.61
CA PRO A 35 -4.03 -28.57 16.86
C PRO A 35 -4.11 -29.42 15.59
N ARG A 36 -4.63 -28.86 14.49
CA ARG A 36 -4.74 -29.56 13.20
C ARG A 36 -3.38 -29.83 12.57
N LEU A 37 -2.37 -29.01 12.88
CA LEU A 37 -0.98 -29.25 12.47
C LEU A 37 -0.38 -30.41 13.25
N LEU A 38 -0.63 -30.47 14.57
CA LEU A 38 -0.15 -31.55 15.44
C LEU A 38 -0.79 -32.90 15.12
N MET A 39 -2.06 -32.90 14.75
CA MET A 39 -2.81 -34.12 14.41
C MET A 39 -2.61 -34.59 12.97
N ALA A 40 -1.93 -33.80 12.13
CA ALA A 40 -1.69 -34.16 10.75
C ALA A 40 -0.75 -35.39 10.66
N PRO A 41 -1.04 -36.37 9.79
CA PRO A 41 -0.15 -37.50 9.59
C PRO A 41 1.20 -37.04 9.02
N MET A 42 2.27 -37.73 9.41
CA MET A 42 3.60 -37.50 8.86
C MET A 42 3.58 -37.68 7.33
N GLY A 43 4.24 -36.77 6.61
CA GLY A 43 4.25 -36.77 5.14
C GLY A 43 3.05 -36.09 4.48
N LYS A 44 2.11 -35.53 5.25
CA LYS A 44 1.03 -34.70 4.69
C LYS A 44 1.60 -33.46 4.00
N VAL A 45 1.15 -33.23 2.77
CA VAL A 45 1.54 -32.04 1.99
C VAL A 45 0.64 -30.86 2.37
N PHE A 46 1.26 -29.71 2.62
CA PHE A 46 0.59 -28.44 2.89
C PHE A 46 0.94 -27.43 1.81
N GLN A 47 -0.05 -26.65 1.39
CA GLN A 47 0.23 -25.39 0.72
C GLN A 47 0.54 -24.35 1.81
N VAL A 48 1.74 -23.77 1.76
CA VAL A 48 2.21 -22.81 2.76
C VAL A 48 2.35 -21.44 2.10
N VAL A 49 1.81 -20.42 2.77
CA VAL A 49 2.06 -19.02 2.45
C VAL A 49 2.92 -18.47 3.59
N MET A 50 4.08 -17.91 3.26
CA MET A 50 4.94 -17.24 4.22
C MET A 50 4.85 -15.74 3.94
N VAL A 51 4.57 -14.97 4.98
CA VAL A 51 4.50 -13.52 4.90
C VAL A 51 5.47 -12.97 5.93
N ASP A 52 6.29 -12.02 5.54
CA ASP A 52 7.13 -11.29 6.48
C ASP A 52 6.24 -10.23 7.17
N PRO A 53 6.01 -10.31 8.49
CA PRO A 53 5.22 -9.30 9.18
C PRO A 53 5.85 -7.91 9.08
N ASP A 54 7.17 -7.81 8.93
CA ASP A 54 7.86 -6.52 8.79
C ASP A 54 7.63 -5.92 7.39
N ASP A 55 7.52 -6.74 6.33
CA ASP A 55 7.10 -6.28 4.99
C ASP A 55 5.62 -5.82 4.97
N ILE A 56 4.79 -6.33 5.89
CA ILE A 56 3.43 -5.82 6.09
C ILE A 56 3.44 -4.51 6.89
N ALA A 57 4.41 -4.35 7.79
CA ALA A 57 4.62 -3.14 8.57
C ALA A 57 5.22 -1.99 7.73
N GLU A 58 5.91 -2.25 6.61
CA GLU A 58 6.34 -1.19 5.68
C GLU A 58 5.16 -0.49 4.95
N ALA A 59 3.92 -0.97 5.13
CA ALA A 59 2.71 -0.24 4.74
C ALA A 59 2.09 0.57 5.90
N GLN A 60 2.60 0.48 7.12
CA GLN A 60 2.11 1.19 8.31
C GLN A 60 3.30 1.61 9.21
N ASP A 61 3.69 2.87 9.11
CA ASP A 61 4.63 3.60 9.99
C ASP A 61 6.11 3.73 9.55
N GLU A 62 6.41 3.90 8.27
CA GLU A 62 7.42 4.89 7.90
C GLU A 62 6.79 6.27 7.99
N ALA A 63 6.84 6.91 9.16
CA ALA A 63 6.70 8.35 9.24
C ALA A 63 7.87 8.95 8.43
N PRO A 64 7.63 9.49 7.21
CA PRO A 64 8.70 10.09 6.46
C PRO A 64 9.19 11.27 7.28
N GLU A 65 10.50 11.48 7.36
CA GLU A 65 11.07 12.77 7.75
C GLU A 65 10.20 13.87 7.17
N ALA A 66 9.67 14.77 8.02
CA ALA A 66 8.54 15.69 7.74
C ALA A 66 8.60 16.44 6.40
N ALA A 67 8.41 15.71 5.31
CA ALA A 67 7.89 16.19 4.06
C ALA A 67 6.41 16.38 4.37
N ASP A 68 5.98 17.64 4.37
CA ASP A 68 4.57 18.04 4.52
C ASP A 68 3.69 16.97 3.87
N THR A 69 2.89 16.25 4.67
CA THR A 69 2.18 15.03 4.23
C THR A 69 1.36 15.29 2.97
N LEU A 70 0.85 16.53 2.82
CA LEU A 70 0.14 16.99 1.63
C LEU A 70 1.03 17.16 0.39
N THR A 71 2.27 17.63 0.56
CA THR A 71 3.24 17.74 -0.55
C THR A 71 3.55 16.35 -1.13
N GLN A 72 3.76 15.36 -0.26
CA GLN A 72 4.02 13.98 -0.70
C GLN A 72 2.78 13.37 -1.37
N GLN A 73 1.61 13.51 -0.76
CA GLN A 73 0.35 13.03 -1.35
C GLN A 73 0.07 13.70 -2.70
N ALA A 74 0.30 15.00 -2.84
CA ALA A 74 0.16 15.72 -4.10
C ALA A 74 1.14 15.21 -5.16
N ALA A 75 2.38 14.89 -4.78
CA ALA A 75 3.36 14.32 -5.69
C ALA A 75 2.92 12.94 -6.23
N ILE A 76 2.43 12.07 -5.35
CA ILE A 76 1.91 10.74 -5.70
C ILE A 76 0.69 10.85 -6.62
N MET A 77 -0.28 11.70 -6.26
CA MET A 77 -1.50 11.90 -7.05
C MET A 77 -1.20 12.35 -8.48
N CYS A 78 -0.26 13.29 -8.67
CA CYS A 78 0.12 13.79 -9.99
C CYS A 78 0.65 12.71 -10.95
N GLN A 79 1.15 11.59 -10.42
CA GLN A 79 1.69 10.48 -11.21
C GLN A 79 0.61 9.46 -11.61
N GLY A 80 -0.56 9.49 -10.97
CA GLY A 80 -1.64 8.56 -11.27
C GLY A 80 -2.38 8.90 -12.57
N VAL A 81 -2.61 7.91 -13.42
CA VAL A 81 -3.42 8.07 -14.65
C VAL A 81 -4.83 8.56 -14.32
N ARG A 82 -5.40 8.02 -13.23
CA ARG A 82 -6.72 8.39 -12.69
C ARG A 82 -6.87 9.87 -12.37
N TRP A 83 -5.81 10.52 -11.90
CA TRP A 83 -5.82 11.95 -11.65
C TRP A 83 -6.04 12.75 -12.94
N MET A 84 -5.34 12.38 -14.02
CA MET A 84 -5.52 13.05 -15.31
C MET A 84 -6.89 12.79 -15.92
N GLU A 85 -7.45 11.59 -15.75
CA GLU A 85 -8.83 11.29 -16.17
C GLU A 85 -9.84 12.19 -15.45
N PHE A 86 -9.72 12.31 -14.13
CA PHE A 86 -10.54 13.20 -13.32
C PHE A 86 -10.39 14.67 -13.75
N VAL A 87 -9.15 15.14 -13.90
CA VAL A 87 -8.88 16.53 -14.31
C VAL A 87 -9.51 16.81 -15.67
N ASN A 88 -9.32 15.92 -16.64
CA ASN A 88 -9.91 16.04 -17.98
C ASN A 88 -11.43 15.97 -17.95
N ALA A 89 -12.02 15.17 -17.06
CA ALA A 89 -13.47 15.05 -16.93
C ALA A 89 -14.09 16.29 -16.28
N LYS A 90 -13.50 16.80 -15.20
CA LYS A 90 -14.05 17.88 -14.36
C LYS A 90 -13.68 19.28 -14.84
N TYR A 91 -12.47 19.48 -15.36
CA TYR A 91 -11.95 20.78 -15.78
C TYR A 91 -11.80 20.87 -17.31
N ARG A 92 -12.80 20.34 -18.04
CA ARG A 92 -12.84 20.38 -19.52
C ARG A 92 -12.62 21.81 -20.02
N GLY A 93 -11.73 21.96 -21.00
CA GLY A 93 -11.39 23.25 -21.61
C GLY A 93 -10.19 23.96 -20.97
N HIS A 94 -9.67 23.48 -19.84
CA HIS A 94 -8.37 23.91 -19.33
C HIS A 94 -7.24 23.17 -20.06
N ASN A 95 -6.16 23.90 -20.36
CA ASN A 95 -4.99 23.34 -21.03
C ASN A 95 -3.86 23.12 -20.01
N PHE A 96 -3.88 21.97 -19.35
CA PHE A 96 -2.81 21.53 -18.46
C PHE A 96 -1.81 20.69 -19.24
N LYS A 97 -0.51 20.95 -19.02
CA LYS A 97 0.57 20.23 -19.72
C LYS A 97 0.72 18.79 -19.21
N ASP A 98 0.57 18.59 -17.91
CA ASP A 98 0.67 17.31 -17.22
C ASP A 98 -0.05 17.38 -15.86
N GLY A 99 -0.07 16.26 -15.12
CA GLY A 99 -0.73 16.16 -13.82
C GLY A 99 -0.14 17.07 -12.74
N ALA A 100 1.15 17.40 -12.83
CA ALA A 100 1.83 18.31 -11.90
C ALA A 100 1.56 19.78 -12.22
N ASP A 101 1.42 20.13 -13.50
CA ASP A 101 0.96 21.42 -13.99
C ASP A 101 -0.49 21.67 -13.57
N ALA A 102 -1.39 20.69 -13.77
CA ALA A 102 -2.76 20.75 -13.28
C ALA A 102 -2.83 21.00 -11.77
N MET A 103 -2.08 20.23 -10.98
CA MET A 103 -2.04 20.38 -9.52
C MET A 103 -1.61 21.78 -9.09
N ARG A 104 -0.55 22.33 -9.70
CA ARG A 104 -0.04 23.67 -9.38
C ARG A 104 -1.04 24.78 -9.73
N GLN A 105 -1.64 24.70 -10.91
CA GLN A 105 -2.61 25.69 -11.36
C GLN A 105 -3.90 25.65 -10.54
N LEU A 106 -4.40 24.45 -10.21
CA LEU A 106 -5.61 24.27 -9.42
C LEU A 106 -5.41 24.67 -7.95
N CYS A 107 -4.26 24.36 -7.35
CA CYS A 107 -3.95 24.75 -5.97
C CYS A 107 -3.39 26.18 -5.85
N GLY A 108 -3.10 26.86 -6.97
CA GLY A 108 -2.59 28.24 -6.99
C GLY A 108 -1.16 28.39 -6.44
N VAL A 109 -0.29 27.41 -6.67
CA VAL A 109 1.09 27.38 -6.15
C VAL A 109 2.13 27.27 -7.27
N ALA A 110 3.32 27.85 -7.04
CA ALA A 110 4.44 27.73 -7.97
C ALA A 110 5.08 26.35 -7.91
N SER A 111 5.12 25.75 -6.72
CA SER A 111 5.65 24.41 -6.47
C SER A 111 4.66 23.55 -5.69
N ARG A 112 4.60 22.24 -6.00
CA ARG A 112 3.84 21.27 -5.19
C ARG A 112 4.34 21.19 -3.74
N ARG A 113 5.58 21.62 -3.48
CA ARG A 113 6.16 21.75 -2.13
C ARG A 113 5.54 22.87 -1.29
N ASP A 114 4.78 23.77 -1.92
CA ASP A 114 4.07 24.85 -1.25
C ASP A 114 2.67 24.41 -0.78
N ILE A 115 2.27 23.17 -1.08
CA ILE A 115 1.01 22.57 -0.60
C ILE A 115 1.27 22.05 0.81
N LYS A 116 0.87 22.85 1.80
CA LYS A 116 1.11 22.63 3.22
C LYS A 116 -0.16 22.68 4.04
N GLU A 117 -0.18 21.99 5.17
CA GLU A 117 -1.31 22.05 6.09
C GLU A 117 -1.59 23.48 6.58
N GLY A 118 -2.87 23.82 6.76
CA GLY A 118 -3.29 25.16 7.23
C GLY A 118 -3.17 26.28 6.18
N THR A 119 -2.74 25.96 4.96
CA THR A 119 -2.71 26.91 3.84
C THR A 119 -3.93 26.73 2.95
N LYS A 120 -4.34 27.80 2.27
CA LYS A 120 -5.40 27.74 1.25
C LYS A 120 -5.09 26.70 0.16
N ALA A 121 -3.83 26.55 -0.22
CA ALA A 121 -3.39 25.55 -1.19
C ALA A 121 -3.58 24.12 -0.66
N GLY A 122 -3.25 23.88 0.62
CA GLY A 122 -3.51 22.61 1.30
C GLY A 122 -4.99 22.28 1.39
N ASP A 123 -5.84 23.25 1.72
CA ASP A 123 -7.30 23.05 1.78
C ASP A 123 -7.88 22.73 0.39
N THR A 124 -7.38 23.42 -0.64
CA THR A 124 -7.76 23.18 -2.03
C THR A 124 -7.35 21.77 -2.48
N PHE A 125 -6.13 21.35 -2.14
CA PHE A 125 -5.65 20.00 -2.41
C PHE A 125 -6.52 18.94 -1.71
N LYS A 126 -6.85 19.12 -0.43
CA LYS A 126 -7.73 18.19 0.31
C LYS A 126 -9.11 18.07 -0.36
N GLN A 127 -9.65 19.17 -0.89
CA GLN A 127 -10.90 19.14 -1.64
C GLN A 127 -10.76 18.37 -2.97
N LEU A 128 -9.70 18.63 -3.73
CA LEU A 128 -9.42 17.91 -4.98
C LEU A 128 -9.28 16.40 -4.76
N ASN A 129 -8.64 16.00 -3.65
CA ASN A 129 -8.48 14.59 -3.30
C ASN A 129 -9.84 13.91 -3.03
N ARG A 130 -10.74 14.57 -2.27
CA ARG A 130 -12.10 14.07 -2.04
C ARG A 130 -12.91 13.97 -3.33
N ASP A 131 -12.73 14.95 -4.22
CA ASP A 131 -13.43 14.98 -5.50
C ASP A 131 -12.94 13.86 -6.44
N LEU A 132 -11.64 13.55 -6.40
CA LEU A 132 -11.05 12.42 -7.11
C LEU A 132 -11.60 11.09 -6.57
N ASP A 133 -11.64 10.92 -5.25
CA ASP A 133 -12.19 9.71 -4.62
C ASP A 133 -13.66 9.48 -5.02
N ALA A 134 -14.46 10.55 -5.02
CA ALA A 134 -15.86 10.49 -5.46
C ALA A 134 -15.99 10.15 -6.96
N PHE A 135 -15.10 10.68 -7.80
CA PHE A 135 -15.04 10.34 -9.23
C PHE A 135 -14.72 8.87 -9.44
N LEU A 136 -13.75 8.31 -8.70
CA LEU A 136 -13.37 6.91 -8.79
C LEU A 136 -14.49 5.96 -8.34
N GLN A 137 -15.28 6.34 -7.33
CA GLN A 137 -16.42 5.54 -6.90
C GLN A 137 -17.56 5.50 -7.94
N HIS A 138 -17.68 6.50 -8.80
CA HIS A 138 -18.71 6.57 -9.84
C HIS A 138 -18.32 5.84 -11.14
N ASP A 139 -17.02 5.61 -11.37
CA ASP A 139 -16.50 4.90 -12.56
C ASP A 139 -16.45 3.36 -12.38
N VAL A 140 -16.85 2.86 -11.20
CA VAL A 140 -17.00 1.42 -10.90
C VAL A 140 -18.47 1.00 -11.08
N ILE A 141 -18.98 1.06 -12.31
CA ILE A 141 -20.22 0.40 -12.77
C ILE A 141 -20.01 -0.13 -14.19
#